data_AF-A0A6N8UQL9-F1
#
_entry.id   AF-A0A6N8UQL9-F1
#
_cell.length_a   1.000
_cell.length_b   1.000
_cell.length_c   1.000
_cell.angle_alpha   90.00
_cell.angle_beta   90.00
_cell.angle_gamma   90.00
#
_symmetry.space_group_name_H-M   'P 1'
#
loop_
_entity.id
_entity.type
_entity.pdbx_description
1 polymer ?
#
loop_
_entity_poly.entity_id
_entity_poly.type
_entity_poly.pdbx_seq_one_letter_code
_entity_poly.pdbx_strand_id
1 'polypeptide(L)'
;MPSCPRGEDLAASSWTRLWSRPQARRPKPFRRCELGRVLAVDPGERRVGVALSDAGGTIAQPWTVIDRSRSDVVAEVEKIAREHHVETIVVGLPVSLSGREGPSAASARRLAEKLGSATGLTVEMHDERYSTVAAERIMRQGGAPPKKRRHRRDKVAAAIILSEYLMGRSPGVGESGGRS
;
A
#
# COMPACT_ATOMS: atom_id res chain seq x y z
N MET A 1 22.16 10.69 -66.47
CA MET A 1 23.63 10.62 -66.58
C MET A 1 24.11 12.01 -67.00
N PRO A 2 25.26 12.57 -66.54
CA PRO A 2 26.36 11.95 -65.76
C PRO A 2 26.07 11.91 -64.23
N SER A 3 27.04 12.20 -63.36
CA SER A 3 27.00 12.00 -61.89
C SER A 3 27.82 13.04 -61.08
N CYS A 4 27.75 12.91 -59.74
CA CYS A 4 28.70 13.35 -58.68
C CYS A 4 30.18 12.94 -58.94
N PRO A 5 31.19 13.26 -58.07
CA PRO A 5 31.19 13.86 -56.70
C PRO A 5 31.99 15.20 -56.63
N ARG A 6 32.51 15.77 -55.52
CA ARG A 6 32.71 15.41 -54.07
C ARG A 6 32.82 16.72 -53.24
N GLY A 7 32.76 16.78 -51.90
CA GLY A 7 32.44 15.81 -50.83
C GLY A 7 32.85 16.34 -49.44
N GLU A 8 32.35 15.70 -48.38
CA GLU A 8 32.63 15.94 -46.94
C GLU A 8 32.23 17.33 -46.35
N ASP A 9 31.88 17.48 -45.07
CA ASP A 9 32.11 16.59 -43.92
C ASP A 9 31.04 16.65 -42.78
N LEU A 10 31.09 15.65 -41.88
CA LEU A 10 30.54 15.56 -40.50
C LEU A 10 29.01 15.66 -40.19
N ALA A 11 28.42 14.47 -40.04
CA ALA A 11 27.69 13.97 -38.84
C ALA A 11 26.42 14.66 -38.26
N ALA A 12 25.27 13.98 -38.35
CA ALA A 12 24.35 13.68 -37.21
C ALA A 12 23.17 12.75 -37.62
N SER A 13 23.37 11.43 -37.69
CA SER A 13 22.33 10.46 -38.06
C SER A 13 21.40 10.05 -36.90
N SER A 14 20.20 9.55 -37.23
CA SER A 14 19.34 8.68 -36.37
C SER A 14 18.62 9.32 -35.16
N TRP A 15 17.58 10.13 -35.43
CA TRP A 15 16.52 10.45 -34.44
C TRP A 15 15.34 9.46 -34.48
N THR A 16 15.61 8.16 -34.39
CA THR A 16 14.59 7.09 -34.32
C THR A 16 14.94 6.04 -33.27
N ARG A 17 14.55 6.26 -32.00
CA ARG A 17 14.54 5.21 -30.96
C ARG A 17 13.45 5.43 -29.89
N LEU A 18 12.45 4.55 -29.94
CA LEU A 18 11.53 4.11 -28.88
C LEU A 18 11.14 5.11 -27.77
N TRP A 19 9.95 5.71 -27.92
CA TRP A 19 9.08 6.07 -26.78
C TRP A 19 8.00 4.99 -26.58
N SER A 20 8.43 3.74 -26.37
CA SER A 20 7.55 2.69 -25.86
C SER A 20 7.25 2.95 -24.39
N ARG A 21 6.24 3.78 -24.10
CA ARG A 21 5.72 3.99 -22.74
C ARG A 21 5.41 2.60 -22.13
N PRO A 22 5.98 2.23 -20.97
CA PRO A 22 5.62 0.97 -20.34
C PRO A 22 4.12 1.00 -20.02
N GLN A 23 3.35 0.12 -20.65
CA GLN A 23 1.92 0.05 -20.41
C GLN A 23 1.69 -0.50 -19.01
N ALA A 24 1.38 0.39 -18.06
CA ALA A 24 0.92 0.02 -16.73
C ALA A 24 -0.26 -0.95 -16.89
N ARG A 25 -0.05 -2.20 -16.47
CA ARG A 25 -1.02 -3.29 -16.71
C ARG A 25 -2.34 -2.92 -16.03
N ARG A 26 -3.44 -2.90 -16.81
CA ARG A 26 -4.77 -2.67 -16.25
C ARG A 26 -5.04 -3.75 -15.19
N PRO A 27 -5.42 -3.41 -13.95
CA PRO A 27 -5.72 -4.39 -12.92
C PRO A 27 -6.90 -5.27 -13.37
N LYS A 28 -6.79 -6.58 -13.16
CA LYS A 28 -7.89 -7.52 -13.44
C LYS A 28 -8.95 -7.40 -12.34
N PRO A 29 -10.26 -7.50 -12.65
CA PRO A 29 -11.28 -7.62 -11.62
C PRO A 29 -11.09 -8.95 -10.86
N PHE A 30 -10.99 -8.87 -9.52
CA PHE A 30 -10.72 -10.02 -8.66
C PHE A 30 -11.75 -11.15 -8.86
N ARG A 31 -11.26 -12.37 -9.16
CA ARG A 31 -12.04 -13.60 -9.06
C ARG A 31 -11.70 -14.33 -7.77
N ARG A 32 -12.73 -14.88 -7.12
CA ARG A 32 -12.78 -15.33 -5.72
C ARG A 32 -11.93 -16.56 -5.35
N CYS A 33 -10.94 -16.92 -6.17
CA CYS A 33 -10.03 -18.05 -5.92
C CYS A 33 -8.54 -17.69 -6.15
N GLU A 34 -8.25 -16.48 -6.64
CA GLU A 34 -6.90 -15.92 -6.80
C GLU A 34 -6.79 -14.70 -5.87
N LEU A 35 -6.74 -14.97 -4.56
CA LEU A 35 -6.49 -13.95 -3.52
C LEU A 35 -5.11 -14.23 -2.91
N GLY A 36 -4.06 -13.95 -3.69
CA GLY A 36 -2.68 -14.02 -3.22
C GLY A 36 -2.41 -13.01 -2.10
N ARG A 37 -1.19 -13.06 -1.55
CA ARG A 37 -0.90 -12.37 -0.30
C ARG A 37 -1.11 -10.86 -0.41
N VAL A 38 -1.69 -10.30 0.64
CA VAL A 38 -1.87 -8.86 0.81
C VAL A 38 -0.90 -8.37 1.88
N LEU A 39 -0.22 -7.26 1.61
CA LEU A 39 0.71 -6.60 2.54
C LEU A 39 0.13 -5.25 2.93
N ALA A 40 0.01 -4.96 4.22
CA ALA A 40 -0.42 -3.65 4.70
C ALA A 40 0.74 -2.83 5.27
N VAL A 41 0.68 -1.52 5.04
CA VAL A 41 1.69 -0.52 5.40
C VAL A 41 1.01 0.58 6.23
N ASP A 42 1.43 0.76 7.48
CA ASP A 42 1.06 1.89 8.34
C ASP A 42 2.16 2.98 8.26
N PRO A 43 1.94 4.11 7.55
CA PRO A 43 2.97 5.08 7.23
C PRO A 43 3.25 6.11 8.36
N GLY A 44 3.52 5.63 9.57
CA GLY A 44 3.93 6.46 10.70
C GLY A 44 5.17 7.33 10.43
N GLU A 45 5.24 8.48 11.11
CA GLU A 45 6.24 9.55 10.86
C GLU A 45 7.69 9.05 10.84
N ARG A 46 8.10 8.32 11.90
CA ARG A 46 9.47 7.82 12.11
C ARG A 46 9.62 6.32 11.87
N ARG A 47 8.53 5.56 11.98
CA ARG A 47 8.49 4.11 11.77
C ARG A 47 7.29 3.74 10.95
N VAL A 48 7.45 2.74 10.08
CA VAL A 48 6.40 2.21 9.24
C VAL A 48 6.08 0.79 9.70
N GLY A 49 4.84 0.55 10.10
CA GLY A 49 4.36 -0.78 10.44
C GLY A 49 4.09 -1.58 9.17
N VAL A 50 4.45 -2.87 9.16
CA VAL A 50 4.17 -3.79 8.05
C VAL A 50 3.44 -5.01 8.60
N ALA A 51 2.36 -5.42 7.92
CA ALA A 51 1.62 -6.64 8.18
C ALA A 51 1.43 -7.43 6.87
N LEU A 52 1.24 -8.74 6.99
CA LEU A 52 1.11 -9.66 5.86
C LEU A 52 -0.09 -10.60 6.09
N SER A 53 -0.77 -10.98 5.03
CA SER A 53 -1.81 -12.01 5.10
C SER A 53 -1.21 -13.42 5.03
N ASP A 54 -2.01 -14.42 5.40
CA ASP A 54 -1.80 -15.78 4.93
C ASP A 54 -1.97 -15.89 3.40
N ALA A 55 -1.70 -17.08 2.84
CA ALA A 55 -1.73 -17.33 1.40
C ALA A 55 -3.13 -17.31 0.76
N GLY A 56 -4.20 -17.45 1.55
CA GLY A 56 -5.59 -17.32 1.11
C GLY A 56 -6.20 -15.94 1.40
N GLY A 57 -5.40 -14.94 1.78
CA GLY A 57 -5.86 -13.56 1.97
C GLY A 57 -6.97 -13.41 3.03
N THR A 58 -6.93 -14.20 4.11
CA THR A 58 -8.00 -14.31 5.10
C THR A 58 -7.58 -13.81 6.49
N ILE A 59 -6.34 -14.10 6.93
CA ILE A 59 -5.84 -13.80 8.27
C ILE A 59 -4.68 -12.81 8.17
N ALA A 60 -4.82 -11.65 8.81
CA ALA A 60 -3.77 -10.65 8.93
C ALA A 60 -2.81 -10.95 10.10
N GLN A 61 -1.50 -10.77 9.89
CA GLN A 61 -0.49 -10.90 10.95
C GLN A 61 0.51 -9.74 10.91
N PRO A 62 0.91 -9.14 12.06
CA PRO A 62 2.01 -8.17 12.10
C PRO A 62 3.31 -8.85 11.64
N TRP A 63 4.02 -8.22 10.71
CA TRP A 63 5.22 -8.79 10.10
C TRP A 63 6.50 -8.12 10.61
N THR A 64 6.64 -6.80 10.45
CA THR A 64 7.82 -6.06 10.91
C THR A 64 7.51 -4.57 11.13
N VAL A 65 8.49 -3.81 11.61
CA VAL A 65 8.43 -2.34 11.74
C VAL A 65 9.73 -1.75 11.20
N ILE A 66 9.65 -1.03 10.09
CA ILE A 66 10.78 -0.40 9.40
C ILE A 66 11.05 0.97 10.05
N ASP A 67 12.30 1.30 10.37
CA ASP A 67 12.68 2.62 10.88
C ASP A 67 13.17 3.52 9.74
N ARG A 68 12.45 4.64 9.50
CA ARG A 68 12.73 5.59 8.40
C ARG A 68 14.08 6.30 8.54
N SER A 69 14.73 6.23 9.70
CA SER A 69 16.08 6.78 9.90
C SER A 69 17.21 5.77 9.65
N ARG A 70 16.88 4.53 9.25
CA ARG A 70 17.85 3.43 9.05
C ARG A 70 17.70 2.65 7.74
N SER A 71 16.52 2.69 7.11
CA SER A 71 16.20 1.89 5.94
C SER A 71 15.32 2.67 4.95
N ASP A 72 15.49 2.41 3.65
CA ASP A 72 14.48 2.84 2.67
C ASP A 72 13.26 1.93 2.78
N VAL A 73 12.13 2.53 3.16
CA VAL A 73 10.83 1.85 3.30
C VAL A 73 10.38 1.23 1.98
N VAL A 74 10.68 1.86 0.84
CA VAL A 74 10.23 1.37 -0.48
C VAL A 74 10.97 0.07 -0.82
N ALA A 75 12.30 0.05 -0.66
CA ALA A 75 13.13 -1.12 -0.94
C ALA A 75 12.85 -2.30 0.00
N GLU A 76 12.65 -2.04 1.32
CA GLU A 76 12.29 -3.10 2.27
C GLU A 76 10.88 -3.66 2.00
N VAL A 77 9.89 -2.82 1.66
CA VAL A 77 8.55 -3.32 1.31
C VAL A 77 8.55 -4.06 -0.04
N GLU A 78 9.32 -3.60 -1.05
CA GLU A 78 9.49 -4.31 -2.32
C GLU A 78 10.10 -5.71 -2.11
N LYS A 79 11.16 -5.79 -1.29
CA LYS A 79 11.80 -7.05 -0.90
C LYS A 79 10.80 -8.00 -0.23
N ILE A 80 10.07 -7.54 0.80
CA ILE A 80 9.07 -8.35 1.51
C ILE A 80 7.95 -8.79 0.55
N ALA A 81 7.49 -7.91 -0.34
CA ALA A 81 6.46 -8.22 -1.33
C ALA A 81 6.91 -9.30 -2.31
N ARG A 82 8.16 -9.24 -2.78
CA ARG A 82 8.77 -10.27 -3.65
C ARG A 82 8.99 -11.59 -2.92
N GLU A 83 9.56 -11.57 -1.72
CA GLU A 83 9.84 -12.77 -0.91
C GLU A 83 8.55 -13.55 -0.58
N HIS A 84 7.44 -12.84 -0.34
CA HIS A 84 6.17 -13.45 0.05
C HIS A 84 5.12 -13.57 -1.07
N HIS A 85 5.47 -13.25 -2.32
CA HIS A 85 4.57 -13.35 -3.47
C HIS A 85 3.26 -12.55 -3.25
N VAL A 86 3.42 -11.28 -2.86
CA VAL A 86 2.33 -10.34 -2.60
C VAL A 86 1.74 -9.83 -3.91
N GLU A 87 0.41 -9.82 -4.01
CA GLU A 87 -0.33 -9.35 -5.19
C GLU A 87 -0.92 -7.95 -5.00
N THR A 88 -1.09 -7.50 -3.75
CA THR A 88 -1.71 -6.20 -3.44
C THR A 88 -1.10 -5.60 -2.18
N ILE A 89 -0.78 -4.31 -2.23
CA ILE A 89 -0.30 -3.53 -1.09
C ILE A 89 -1.43 -2.59 -0.64
N VAL A 90 -1.65 -2.51 0.67
CA VAL A 90 -2.62 -1.61 1.31
C VAL A 90 -1.87 -0.57 2.11
N VAL A 91 -2.14 0.71 1.90
CA VAL A 91 -1.51 1.80 2.66
C VAL A 91 -2.57 2.49 3.51
N GLY A 92 -2.33 2.56 4.83
CA GLY A 92 -3.17 3.29 5.76
C GLY A 92 -3.18 4.78 5.44
N LEU A 93 -4.38 5.35 5.29
CA LEU A 93 -4.60 6.77 5.07
C LEU A 93 -5.16 7.41 6.35
N PRO A 94 -4.36 8.19 7.10
CA PRO A 94 -4.84 8.89 8.28
C PRO A 94 -5.66 10.13 7.88
N VAL A 95 -6.97 9.93 7.66
CA VAL A 95 -7.91 10.98 7.27
C VAL A 95 -8.33 11.81 8.49
N SER A 96 -8.40 13.14 8.32
CA SER A 96 -8.84 14.05 9.39
C SER A 96 -10.37 14.14 9.46
N LEU A 97 -10.91 14.31 10.67
CA LEU A 97 -12.35 14.49 10.90
C LEU A 97 -12.93 15.77 10.27
N SER A 98 -12.08 16.69 9.79
CA SER A 98 -12.49 17.90 9.06
C SER A 98 -12.46 17.74 7.54
N GLY A 99 -12.18 16.54 7.02
CA GLY A 99 -12.15 16.22 5.59
C GLY A 99 -10.97 16.82 4.82
N ARG A 100 -10.11 17.63 5.45
CA ARG A 100 -8.90 18.18 4.82
C ARG A 100 -7.75 17.18 4.94
N GLU A 101 -7.01 16.98 3.86
CA GLU A 101 -5.80 16.14 3.89
C GLU A 101 -4.70 16.84 4.69
N GLY A 102 -4.25 16.22 5.78
CA GLY A 102 -3.08 16.69 6.52
C GLY A 102 -1.76 16.30 5.85
N PRO A 103 -0.62 16.86 6.27
CA PRO A 103 0.70 16.49 5.75
C PRO A 103 1.00 14.98 5.84
N SER A 104 0.45 14.29 6.85
CA SER A 104 0.53 12.83 7.00
C SER A 104 -0.21 12.07 5.89
N ALA A 105 -1.44 12.47 5.54
CA ALA A 105 -2.20 11.88 4.44
C ALA A 105 -1.48 12.06 3.09
N ALA A 106 -0.97 13.26 2.82
CA ALA A 106 -0.16 13.53 1.64
C ALA A 106 1.17 12.73 1.63
N SER A 107 1.75 12.44 2.81
CA SER A 107 2.91 11.54 2.93
C SER A 107 2.55 10.08 2.66
N ALA A 108 1.37 9.62 3.08
CA ALA A 108 0.87 8.27 2.81
C ALA A 108 0.63 8.04 1.31
N ARG A 109 -0.04 9.00 0.63
CA ARG A 109 -0.24 8.96 -0.83
C ARG A 109 1.07 8.88 -1.61
N ARG A 110 2.04 9.75 -1.30
CA ARG A 110 3.38 9.72 -1.91
C ARG A 110 4.18 8.44 -1.63
N LEU A 111 3.90 7.75 -0.51
CA LEU A 111 4.48 6.42 -0.27
C LEU A 111 3.80 5.36 -1.14
N ALA A 112 2.47 5.37 -1.25
CA ALA A 112 1.72 4.45 -2.12
C ALA A 112 2.11 4.58 -3.60
N GLU A 113 2.25 5.80 -4.11
CA GLU A 113 2.75 6.09 -5.46
C GLU A 113 4.13 5.47 -5.72
N LYS A 114 5.06 5.62 -4.77
CA LYS A 114 6.41 5.03 -4.85
C LYS A 114 6.38 3.51 -4.77
N LEU A 115 5.58 2.93 -3.88
CA LEU A 115 5.43 1.49 -3.74
C LEU A 115 4.87 0.85 -5.01
N GLY A 116 3.84 1.45 -5.62
CA GLY A 116 3.30 0.98 -6.90
C GLY A 116 4.31 1.13 -8.05
N SER A 117 5.09 2.21 -8.05
CA SER A 117 6.14 2.45 -9.06
C SER A 117 7.32 1.47 -8.97
N ALA A 118 7.71 1.08 -7.75
CA ALA A 118 8.83 0.15 -7.52
C ALA A 118 8.41 -1.31 -7.70
N THR A 119 7.26 -1.71 -7.17
CA THR A 119 6.81 -3.12 -7.16
C THR A 119 6.03 -3.52 -8.41
N GLY A 120 5.41 -2.57 -9.12
CA GLY A 120 4.46 -2.85 -10.19
C GLY A 120 3.14 -3.50 -9.73
N LEU A 121 2.91 -3.61 -8.42
CA LEU A 121 1.71 -4.21 -7.82
C LEU A 121 0.55 -3.21 -7.71
N THR A 122 -0.66 -3.74 -7.54
CA THR A 122 -1.82 -2.93 -7.15
C THR A 122 -1.58 -2.35 -5.75
N VAL A 123 -1.74 -1.02 -5.61
CA VAL A 123 -1.68 -0.34 -4.31
C VAL A 123 -3.00 0.35 -4.02
N GLU A 124 -3.62 0.00 -2.90
CA GLU A 124 -4.92 0.52 -2.47
C GLU A 124 -4.78 1.32 -1.17
N MET A 125 -5.61 2.35 -0.98
CA MET A 125 -5.58 3.22 0.20
C MET A 125 -6.73 2.84 1.14
N HIS A 126 -6.44 2.48 2.39
CA HIS A 126 -7.45 2.19 3.40
C HIS A 126 -7.71 3.40 4.29
N ASP A 127 -8.95 3.85 4.37
CA ASP A 127 -9.35 5.06 5.11
C ASP A 127 -9.57 4.75 6.60
N GLU A 128 -8.61 5.11 7.45
CA GLU A 128 -8.64 4.84 8.90
C GLU A 128 -9.64 5.75 9.66
N ARG A 129 -10.95 5.65 9.35
CA ARG A 129 -12.02 6.40 10.05
C ARG A 129 -12.30 5.94 11.48
N TYR A 130 -11.31 5.41 12.19
CA TYR A 130 -11.37 5.03 13.60
C TYR A 130 -11.33 6.26 14.54
N SER A 131 -12.34 7.11 14.35
CA SER A 131 -12.93 8.07 15.28
C SER A 131 -12.08 8.35 16.50
N THR A 132 -11.18 9.33 16.39
CA THR A 132 -10.30 9.77 17.48
C THR A 132 -11.11 10.02 18.76
N VAL A 133 -12.32 10.56 18.63
CA VAL A 133 -13.26 10.87 19.72
C VAL A 133 -13.84 9.62 20.39
N ALA A 134 -14.35 8.65 19.62
CA ALA A 134 -14.92 7.42 20.19
C ALA A 134 -13.81 6.51 20.75
N ALA A 135 -12.69 6.43 20.03
CA ALA A 135 -11.47 5.79 20.51
C ALA A 135 -11.06 6.41 21.85
N GLU A 136 -10.86 7.73 21.94
CA GLU A 136 -10.47 8.41 23.19
C GLU A 136 -11.46 8.23 24.35
N ARG A 137 -12.77 8.16 24.08
CA ARG A 137 -13.76 7.81 25.12
C ARG A 137 -13.54 6.41 25.68
N ILE A 138 -13.41 5.40 24.83
CA ILE A 138 -13.11 4.02 25.25
C ILE A 138 -11.71 3.92 25.90
N MET A 139 -10.75 4.72 25.42
CA MET A 139 -9.38 4.76 25.92
C MET A 139 -9.27 5.19 27.39
N ARG A 140 -10.23 5.98 27.90
CA ARG A 140 -10.26 6.44 29.30
C ARG A 140 -10.75 5.37 30.29
N GLN A 141 -11.46 4.34 29.85
CA GLN A 141 -12.05 3.32 30.73
C GLN A 141 -11.09 2.17 31.06
N GLY A 142 -10.02 1.97 30.27
CA GLY A 142 -9.19 0.76 30.32
C GLY A 142 -7.96 0.77 31.24
N GLY A 143 -7.84 1.72 32.18
CA GLY A 143 -6.85 1.77 33.28
C GLY A 143 -5.35 1.90 32.93
N ALA A 144 -4.86 1.33 31.83
CA ALA A 144 -3.43 1.31 31.51
C ALA A 144 -2.92 2.66 30.94
N PRO A 145 -1.68 3.08 31.24
CA PRO A 145 -1.19 4.41 30.92
C PRO A 145 -1.11 4.68 29.41
N PRO A 146 -1.45 5.90 28.92
CA PRO A 146 -1.59 6.20 27.50
C PRO A 146 -0.38 5.80 26.64
N LYS A 147 0.84 6.00 27.14
CA LYS A 147 2.10 5.65 26.46
C LYS A 147 2.23 4.14 26.16
N LYS A 148 1.82 3.26 27.09
CA LYS A 148 1.78 1.80 26.85
C LYS A 148 0.67 1.43 25.87
N ARG A 149 -0.49 2.08 25.95
CA ARG A 149 -1.65 1.78 25.07
C ARG A 149 -1.39 2.24 23.62
N ARG A 150 -0.79 3.41 23.41
CA ARG A 150 -0.29 3.87 22.10
C ARG A 150 0.76 2.90 21.56
N HIS A 151 1.79 2.56 22.33
CA HIS A 151 2.84 1.64 21.89
C HIS A 151 2.34 0.23 21.53
N ARG A 152 1.22 -0.24 22.10
CA ARG A 152 0.54 -1.47 21.65
C ARG A 152 -0.22 -1.27 20.33
N ARG A 153 -0.90 -0.14 20.12
CA ARG A 153 -1.49 0.22 18.80
C ARG A 153 -0.42 0.32 17.72
N ASP A 154 0.65 1.07 17.98
CA ASP A 154 1.76 1.33 17.04
C ASP A 154 2.47 0.04 16.53
N LYS A 155 2.30 -1.10 17.22
CA LYS A 155 2.84 -2.41 16.82
C LYS A 155 1.86 -3.29 16.05
N VAL A 156 0.57 -2.94 16.01
CA VAL A 156 -0.51 -3.79 15.48
C VAL A 156 -1.38 -3.04 14.45
N ALA A 157 -1.25 -1.72 14.32
CA ALA A 157 -2.01 -0.87 13.38
C ALA A 157 -2.01 -1.40 11.93
N ALA A 158 -0.85 -1.76 11.38
CA ALA A 158 -0.78 -2.38 10.04
C ALA A 158 -1.61 -3.67 9.92
N ALA A 159 -1.69 -4.49 10.97
CA ALA A 159 -2.51 -5.70 10.97
C ALA A 159 -4.00 -5.41 11.18
N ILE A 160 -4.34 -4.30 11.83
CA ILE A 160 -5.73 -3.80 11.95
C ILE A 160 -6.22 -3.30 10.58
N ILE A 161 -5.45 -2.42 9.93
CA ILE A 161 -5.67 -1.98 8.54
C ILE A 161 -5.89 -3.19 7.62
N LEU A 162 -5.01 -4.19 7.70
CA LEU A 162 -5.12 -5.40 6.90
C LEU A 162 -6.38 -6.22 7.23
N SER A 163 -6.71 -6.39 8.51
CA SER A 163 -7.92 -7.13 8.92
C SER A 163 -9.19 -6.46 8.38
N GLU A 164 -9.30 -5.14 8.52
CA GLU A 164 -10.44 -4.36 8.03
C GLU A 164 -10.56 -4.44 6.50
N TYR A 165 -9.44 -4.32 5.79
CA TYR A 165 -9.38 -4.45 4.34
C TYR A 165 -9.80 -5.84 3.84
N LEU A 166 -9.34 -6.91 4.50
CA LEU A 166 -9.72 -8.29 4.15
C LEU A 166 -11.18 -8.59 4.50
N MET A 167 -11.71 -8.05 5.60
CA MET A 167 -13.15 -8.11 5.90
C MET A 167 -13.97 -7.34 4.86
N GLY A 168 -13.53 -6.17 4.40
CA GLY A 168 -14.18 -5.40 3.34
C GLY A 168 -14.15 -6.06 1.96
N ARG A 169 -13.16 -6.93 1.69
CA ARG A 169 -13.06 -7.75 0.46
C ARG A 169 -13.77 -9.09 0.56
N SER A 170 -14.10 -9.53 1.76
CA SER A 170 -14.92 -10.73 1.95
C SER A 170 -16.27 -10.49 1.27
N PRO A 171 -16.70 -11.36 0.33
CA PRO A 171 -18.01 -11.20 -0.28
C PRO A 171 -19.04 -11.26 0.83
N GLY A 172 -19.86 -10.21 0.96
CA GLY A 172 -20.80 -10.08 2.07
C GLY A 172 -21.57 -11.38 2.28
N VAL A 173 -21.56 -11.88 3.52
CA VAL A 173 -22.32 -13.08 3.91
C VAL A 173 -23.78 -12.71 3.76
N GLY A 174 -24.34 -13.00 2.59
CA GLY A 174 -25.72 -12.69 2.26
C GLY A 174 -26.62 -13.39 3.27
N GLU A 175 -27.51 -12.62 3.89
CA GLU A 175 -28.42 -13.10 4.92
C GLU A 175 -29.27 -14.26 4.38
N SER A 176 -28.88 -15.49 4.72
CA SER A 176 -29.71 -16.68 4.57
C SER A 176 -30.79 -16.71 5.66
N GLY A 177 -31.49 -15.58 5.84
CA GLY A 177 -32.65 -15.41 6.69
C GLY A 177 -33.85 -16.08 6.03
N GLY A 178 -33.97 -17.39 6.25
CA GLY A 178 -35.03 -18.20 5.68
C GLY A 178 -36.41 -17.70 6.09
N ARG A 179 -37.34 -17.70 5.13
CA ARG A 179 -38.77 -17.56 5.39
C ARG A 179 -39.29 -18.89 5.94
N SER A 180 -39.94 -18.84 7.10
CA SER A 180 -40.81 -19.87 7.68
C SER A 180 -42.02 -19.17 8.28
#